data_AF-W4LGI4-F1
#
_entry.id   AF-W4LGI4-F1
#
_cell.length_a   1.000
_cell.length_b   1.000
_cell.length_c   1.000
_cell.angle_alpha   90.00
_cell.angle_beta   90.00
_cell.angle_gamma   90.00
#
_symmetry.space_group_name_H-M   'P 1'
#
loop_
_entity.id
_entity.type
_entity.pdbx_description
1 polymer ?
#
loop_
_entity_poly.entity_id
_entity_poly.type
_entity_poly.pdbx_seq_one_letter_code
_entity_poly.pdbx_strand_id
1 'polypeptide(L)'
;MSVPDIGGTWILYGKPQQEGQTGSGQVEVTIRQHGTDLTGHMVQKIDPWTQAPPADPEATRASLIGRIYVSETQPATLIEIVRLNEQNDFKAIFTGIVSPDSREINGHVVNSRGNLGSIRMEKAT
;
A
#
# COMPACT_ATOMS: atom_id res chain seq x y z
N MET A 1 9.74 9.39 20.29
CA MET A 1 10.12 8.11 19.65
C MET A 1 10.71 8.40 18.28
N SER A 2 11.65 7.60 17.79
CA SER A 2 12.21 7.74 16.44
C SER A 2 11.19 7.32 15.40
N VAL A 3 11.15 8.02 14.26
CA VAL A 3 10.34 7.59 13.10
C VAL A 3 10.90 6.25 12.60
N PRO A 4 10.08 5.20 12.42
CA PRO A 4 10.56 3.93 11.90
C PRO A 4 11.06 4.09 10.47
N ASP A 5 12.08 3.30 10.09
CA ASP A 5 12.56 3.22 8.71
C ASP A 5 11.75 2.16 7.94
N ILE A 6 10.79 2.64 7.16
CA ILE A 6 9.97 1.83 6.27
C ILE A 6 10.35 2.00 4.80
N GLY A 7 11.49 2.65 4.51
CA GLY A 7 12.02 2.73 3.15
C GLY A 7 12.35 1.36 2.57
N GLY A 8 12.29 1.24 1.25
CA GLY A 8 12.62 0.02 0.51
C GLY A 8 11.45 -0.57 -0.27
N THR A 9 11.58 -1.84 -0.66
CA THR A 9 10.57 -2.57 -1.43
C THR A 9 9.70 -3.40 -0.48
N TRP A 10 8.40 -3.40 -0.75
CA TRP A 10 7.37 -4.10 0.02
C TRP A 10 6.46 -4.85 -0.93
N ILE A 11 5.86 -5.94 -0.47
CA ILE A 11 4.80 -6.66 -1.15
C ILE A 11 3.50 -6.42 -0.39
N LEU A 12 2.53 -5.79 -1.06
CA LEU A 12 1.19 -5.56 -0.56
C LEU A 12 0.27 -6.68 -1.04
N TYR A 13 -0.34 -7.37 -0.09
CA TYR A 13 -1.41 -8.34 -0.28
C TYR A 13 -2.75 -7.66 0.02
N GLY A 14 -3.57 -7.48 -1.01
CA GLY A 14 -4.85 -6.78 -0.90
C GLY A 14 -6.03 -7.71 -1.10
N LYS A 15 -7.04 -7.61 -0.23
CA LYS A 15 -8.33 -8.30 -0.39
C LYS A 15 -9.46 -7.29 -0.59
N PRO A 16 -9.57 -6.66 -1.79
CA PRO A 16 -10.64 -5.71 -2.06
C PRO A 16 -11.98 -6.44 -2.18
N GLN A 17 -13.04 -5.81 -1.70
CA GLN A 17 -14.41 -6.24 -1.95
C GLN A 17 -15.06 -5.39 -3.04
N GLN A 18 -15.71 -6.04 -4.01
CA GLN A 18 -16.48 -5.40 -5.07
C GLN A 18 -17.75 -6.22 -5.31
N GLU A 19 -18.93 -5.59 -5.21
CA GLU A 19 -20.23 -6.24 -5.50
C GLU A 19 -20.45 -7.59 -4.78
N GLY A 20 -20.01 -7.70 -3.52
CA GLY A 20 -20.14 -8.92 -2.72
C GLY A 20 -19.10 -10.01 -3.02
N GLN A 21 -18.20 -9.80 -3.98
CA GLN A 21 -17.06 -10.68 -4.23
C GLN A 21 -15.80 -10.18 -3.54
N THR A 22 -15.01 -11.10 -3.00
CA THR A 22 -13.69 -10.79 -2.41
C THR A 22 -12.59 -11.20 -3.37
N GLY A 23 -11.77 -10.22 -3.78
CA GLY A 23 -10.59 -10.45 -4.62
C GLY A 23 -9.35 -10.73 -3.78
N SER A 24 -8.27 -11.12 -4.43
CA SER A 24 -6.97 -11.32 -3.78
C SER A 24 -5.84 -10.91 -4.71
N GLY A 25 -5.27 -9.73 -4.54
CA GLY A 25 -4.23 -9.19 -5.41
C GLY A 25 -2.88 -9.02 -4.72
N GLN A 26 -1.84 -8.88 -5.53
CA GLN A 26 -0.49 -8.55 -5.06
C GLN A 26 0.04 -7.33 -5.79
N VAL A 27 0.66 -6.43 -5.04
CA VAL A 27 1.27 -5.19 -5.56
C VAL A 27 2.65 -5.04 -4.94
N GLU A 28 3.67 -4.83 -5.76
CA GLU A 28 4.99 -4.42 -5.28
C GLU A 28 4.97 -2.91 -5.05
N VAL A 29 5.49 -2.48 -3.92
CA VAL A 29 5.49 -1.08 -3.48
C VAL A 29 6.92 -0.70 -3.16
N THR A 30 7.47 0.26 -3.90
CA THR A 30 8.78 0.83 -3.58
C THR A 30 8.59 2.17 -2.89
N ILE A 31 9.02 2.25 -1.63
CA ILE A 31 8.89 3.42 -0.76
C ILE A 31 10.25 4.13 -0.65
N ARG A 32 10.24 5.44 -0.90
CA ARG A 32 11.30 6.37 -0.54
C ARG A 32 10.79 7.23 0.63
N GLN A 33 11.54 7.24 1.72
CA GLN A 33 11.18 7.95 2.94
C GLN A 33 12.11 9.15 3.16
N HIS A 34 11.52 10.29 3.52
CA HIS A 34 12.25 11.47 3.98
C HIS A 34 11.57 12.01 5.24
N GLY A 35 12.12 11.64 6.41
CA GLY A 35 11.47 11.89 7.68
C GLY A 35 10.13 11.13 7.77
N THR A 36 9.04 11.87 7.91
CA THR A 36 7.67 11.32 7.96
C THR A 36 6.98 11.30 6.60
N ASP A 37 7.53 11.95 5.57
CA ASP A 37 6.93 11.98 4.25
C ASP A 37 7.40 10.78 3.41
N LEU A 38 6.47 10.21 2.65
CA LEU A 38 6.67 9.04 1.80
C LEU A 38 6.39 9.39 0.35
N THR A 39 7.24 8.89 -0.53
CA THR A 39 7.03 8.92 -1.99
C THR A 39 7.40 7.56 -2.57
N GLY A 40 7.06 7.31 -3.83
CA GLY A 40 7.43 6.04 -4.44
C GLY A 40 6.57 5.64 -5.61
N HIS A 41 6.50 4.35 -5.85
CA HIS A 41 5.63 3.77 -6.86
C HIS A 41 5.13 2.39 -6.46
N MET A 42 4.05 1.98 -7.12
CA MET A 42 3.38 0.70 -6.97
C MET A 42 3.29 0.03 -8.34
N VAL A 43 3.53 -1.28 -8.40
CA VAL A 43 3.40 -2.10 -9.62
C VAL A 43 2.58 -3.33 -9.30
N GLN A 44 1.52 -3.58 -10.07
CA GLN A 44 0.68 -4.75 -9.86
C GLN A 44 1.43 -6.01 -10.27
N LYS A 45 1.47 -7.00 -9.37
CA LYS A 45 2.10 -8.31 -9.63
C LYS A 45 1.07 -9.38 -9.90
N ILE A 46 -0.07 -9.35 -9.20
CA ILE A 46 -1.19 -10.28 -9.38
C ILE A 46 -2.50 -9.51 -9.32
N ASP A 47 -3.35 -9.69 -10.33
CA ASP A 47 -4.66 -9.06 -10.39
C ASP A 47 -5.67 -9.73 -9.44
N PRO A 48 -6.43 -8.94 -8.65
CA PRO A 48 -7.29 -9.47 -7.60
C PRO A 48 -8.44 -10.36 -8.11
N TRP A 49 -8.81 -10.27 -9.38
CA TRP A 49 -9.97 -10.98 -9.93
C TRP A 49 -9.54 -12.13 -10.83
N THR A 50 -8.57 -11.89 -11.72
CA THR A 50 -8.07 -12.91 -12.66
C THR A 50 -7.02 -13.84 -12.05
N GLN A 51 -6.42 -13.46 -10.91
CA GLN A 51 -5.34 -14.20 -10.26
C GLN A 51 -4.10 -14.42 -11.16
N ALA A 52 -3.95 -13.58 -12.19
CA ALA A 52 -2.85 -13.62 -13.14
C ALA A 52 -1.99 -12.35 -13.02
N PRO A 53 -0.69 -12.43 -13.38
CA PRO A 53 0.11 -11.23 -13.56
C PRO A 53 -0.43 -10.39 -14.73
N PRO A 54 -0.30 -9.05 -14.67
CA PRO A 54 -0.65 -8.20 -15.80
C PRO A 54 0.24 -8.53 -17.01
N ALA A 55 -0.33 -8.45 -18.22
CA ALA A 55 0.41 -8.67 -19.45
C ALA A 55 1.56 -7.66 -19.65
N ASP A 56 1.35 -6.42 -19.17
CA ASP A 56 2.38 -5.38 -19.09
C ASP A 56 2.39 -4.79 -17.67
N PRO A 57 3.38 -5.16 -16.82
CA PRO A 57 3.50 -4.62 -15.48
C PRO A 57 3.72 -3.11 -15.43
N GLU A 58 4.46 -2.52 -16.37
CA GLU A 58 4.73 -1.07 -16.36
C GLU A 58 3.46 -0.27 -16.64
N ALA A 59 2.53 -0.81 -17.42
CA ALA A 59 1.21 -0.19 -17.61
C ALA A 59 0.38 -0.14 -16.31
N THR A 60 0.71 -0.93 -15.30
CA THR A 60 0.04 -0.90 -13.99
C THR A 60 0.71 0.04 -12.97
N ARG A 61 1.86 0.63 -13.36
CA ARG A 61 2.67 1.45 -12.49
C ARG A 61 1.91 2.71 -12.07
N ALA A 62 1.92 2.97 -10.78
CA ALA A 62 1.30 4.15 -10.19
C ALA A 62 2.26 4.82 -9.21
N SER A 63 2.26 6.15 -9.19
CA SER A 63 2.99 6.92 -8.19
C SER A 63 2.32 6.78 -6.83
N LEU A 64 3.07 6.97 -5.75
CA LEU A 64 2.50 7.09 -4.41
C LEU A 64 3.07 8.30 -3.67
N ILE A 65 2.23 8.89 -2.85
CA ILE A 65 2.59 9.83 -1.78
C ILE A 65 2.04 9.30 -0.46
N GLY A 66 2.66 9.62 0.65
CA GLY A 66 2.17 9.16 1.95
C GLY A 66 2.81 9.87 3.12
N ARG A 67 2.38 9.48 4.32
CA ARG A 67 2.85 10.06 5.58
C ARG A 67 2.85 9.02 6.70
N ILE A 68 3.86 9.14 7.57
CA ILE A 68 3.98 8.42 8.83
C ILE A 68 3.48 9.35 9.95
N TYR A 69 2.60 8.81 10.80
CA TYR A 69 2.13 9.47 12.01
C TYR A 69 2.62 8.68 13.23
N VAL A 70 3.53 9.28 13.99
CA VAL A 70 4.10 8.67 15.20
C VAL A 70 3.36 9.24 16.39
N SER A 71 2.79 8.38 17.23
CA SER A 71 2.21 8.81 18.51
C SER A 71 3.33 9.17 19.49
N GLU A 72 3.17 10.26 20.24
CA GLU A 72 4.13 10.63 21.28
C GLU A 72 3.97 9.77 22.56
N THR A 73 2.79 9.19 22.74
CA THR A 73 2.39 8.49 23.98
C THR A 73 2.16 7.00 23.81
N GLN A 74 2.08 6.51 22.56
CA GLN A 74 1.86 5.10 22.26
C GLN A 74 2.90 4.58 21.25
N PRO A 75 3.35 3.32 21.37
CA PRO A 75 4.37 2.76 20.48
C PRO A 75 3.88 2.51 19.05
N ALA A 76 2.58 2.64 18.80
CA ALA A 76 2.01 2.43 17.47
C ALA A 76 2.37 3.56 16.51
N THR A 77 2.83 3.18 15.33
CA THR A 77 3.05 4.10 14.21
C THR A 77 2.00 3.85 13.15
N LEU A 78 1.28 4.89 12.75
CA LEU A 78 0.31 4.84 11.65
C LEU A 78 0.95 5.28 10.35
N ILE A 79 0.46 4.75 9.25
CA ILE A 79 0.79 5.23 7.90
C ILE A 79 -0.46 5.53 7.10
N GLU A 80 -0.30 6.46 6.17
CA GLU A 80 -1.22 6.73 5.09
C GLU A 80 -0.43 6.72 3.78
N ILE A 81 -0.91 6.01 2.77
CA ILE A 81 -0.36 6.03 1.41
C ILE A 81 -1.50 6.26 0.43
N VAL A 82 -1.34 7.24 -0.45
CA VAL A 82 -2.23 7.54 -1.55
C VAL A 82 -1.58 7.05 -2.83
N ARG A 83 -2.22 6.09 -3.50
CA ARG A 83 -1.88 5.70 -4.88
C ARG A 83 -2.48 6.72 -5.84
N LEU A 84 -1.62 7.23 -6.71
CA LEU A 84 -1.93 8.17 -7.78
C LEU A 84 -1.68 7.47 -9.11
N ASN A 85 -2.74 7.13 -9.84
CA ASN A 85 -2.59 6.73 -11.22
C ASN A 85 -2.65 7.97 -12.10
N GLU A 86 -1.58 8.25 -12.85
CA GLU A 86 -1.54 9.42 -13.76
C GLU A 86 -2.30 9.15 -15.07
N GLN A 87 -2.58 7.88 -15.38
CA GLN A 87 -3.18 7.46 -16.64
C GLN A 87 -4.72 7.38 -16.58
N ASN A 88 -5.32 7.36 -15.39
CA ASN A 88 -6.77 7.35 -15.21
C ASN A 88 -7.19 7.97 -13.86
N ASP A 89 -8.49 8.08 -13.63
CA ASP A 89 -9.10 8.63 -12.41
C ASP A 89 -9.08 7.67 -11.21
N PHE A 90 -8.39 6.54 -11.31
CA PHE A 90 -8.29 5.59 -10.21
C PHE A 90 -7.41 6.15 -9.09
N LYS A 91 -7.99 6.26 -7.89
CA LYS A 91 -7.29 6.64 -6.65
C LYS A 91 -7.55 5.60 -5.58
N ALA A 92 -6.52 5.25 -4.81
CA ALA A 92 -6.67 4.41 -3.62
C ALA A 92 -5.94 5.03 -2.43
N ILE A 93 -6.51 4.92 -1.24
CA ILE A 93 -5.93 5.33 0.02
C ILE A 93 -5.74 4.08 0.87
N PHE A 94 -4.51 3.85 1.30
CA PHE A 94 -4.10 2.78 2.19
C PHE A 94 -3.78 3.39 3.54
N THR A 95 -4.33 2.84 4.61
CA THR A 95 -3.99 3.22 5.99
C THR A 95 -3.64 1.98 6.78
N GLY A 96 -2.62 2.04 7.64
CA GLY A 96 -2.24 0.88 8.43
C GLY A 96 -1.35 1.20 9.63
N ILE A 97 -1.07 0.18 10.42
CA ILE A 97 -0.18 0.22 11.57
C ILE A 97 1.12 -0.50 11.19
N VAL A 98 2.27 0.15 11.40
CA VAL A 98 3.60 -0.44 11.21
C VAL A 98 3.93 -1.33 12.41
N SER A 99 4.44 -2.53 12.15
CA SER A 99 4.95 -3.42 13.19
C SER A 99 6.19 -2.83 13.88
N PRO A 100 6.47 -3.20 15.15
CA PRO A 100 7.63 -2.66 15.88
C PRO A 100 8.98 -2.92 15.21
N ASP A 101 9.11 -4.01 14.45
CA ASP A 101 10.33 -4.36 13.71
C ASP A 101 10.41 -3.73 12.31
N SER A 102 9.40 -2.93 11.92
CA SER A 102 9.31 -2.28 10.61
C SER A 102 9.36 -3.26 9.43
N ARG A 103 8.87 -4.50 9.61
CA ARG A 103 8.81 -5.54 8.57
C ARG A 103 7.41 -5.78 8.04
N GLU A 104 6.39 -5.38 8.78
CA GLU A 104 4.99 -5.56 8.39
C GLU A 104 4.18 -4.28 8.57
N ILE A 105 3.17 -4.11 7.71
CA ILE A 105 2.13 -3.11 7.88
C ILE A 105 0.78 -3.79 7.70
N ASN A 106 -0.14 -3.62 8.64
CA ASN A 106 -1.49 -4.18 8.56
C ASN A 106 -2.53 -3.05 8.57
N GLY A 107 -3.56 -3.15 7.73
CA GLY A 107 -4.56 -2.09 7.65
C GLY A 107 -5.64 -2.28 6.59
N HIS A 108 -6.09 -1.16 6.03
CA HIS A 108 -7.22 -1.09 5.12
C HIS A 108 -6.91 -0.28 3.86
N VAL A 109 -7.67 -0.56 2.80
CA VAL A 109 -7.68 0.20 1.56
C VAL A 109 -9.10 0.62 1.21
N VAL A 110 -9.25 1.87 0.76
CA VAL A 110 -10.44 2.35 0.06
C VAL A 110 -10.05 2.92 -1.29
N ASN A 111 -10.93 2.88 -2.28
CA ASN A 111 -10.63 3.44 -3.60
C ASN A 111 -11.81 4.21 -4.23
N SER A 112 -11.53 4.96 -5.30
CA SER A 112 -12.51 5.78 -6.02
C SER A 112 -13.63 4.98 -6.72
N ARG A 113 -13.54 3.64 -6.73
CA ARG A 113 -14.59 2.74 -7.23
C ARG A 113 -15.53 2.24 -6.12
N GLY A 114 -15.35 2.70 -4.88
CA GLY A 114 -16.19 2.30 -3.74
C GLY A 114 -15.77 0.98 -3.09
N ASN A 115 -14.62 0.42 -3.45
CA ASN A 115 -14.15 -0.83 -2.84
C ASN A 115 -13.48 -0.53 -1.49
N LEU A 116 -13.80 -1.35 -0.49
CA LEU A 116 -13.11 -1.43 0.80
C LEU A 116 -12.41 -2.80 0.90
N GLY A 117 -11.24 -2.85 1.52
CA GLY A 117 -10.53 -4.10 1.72
C GLY A 117 -9.54 -4.05 2.88
N SER A 118 -9.12 -5.24 3.32
CA SER A 118 -7.96 -5.38 4.21
C SER A 118 -6.66 -5.46 3.40
N ILE A 119 -5.59 -4.93 3.94
CA ILE A 119 -4.24 -5.05 3.39
C ILE A 119 -3.26 -5.59 4.44
N ARG A 120 -2.28 -6.34 3.96
CA ARG A 120 -1.03 -6.65 4.67
C ARG A 120 0.12 -6.33 3.74
N MET A 121 1.11 -5.60 4.23
CA MET A 121 2.36 -5.37 3.51
C MET A 121 3.51 -6.01 4.25
N GLU A 122 4.39 -6.66 3.51
CA GLU A 122 5.60 -7.30 4.03
C GLU A 122 6.82 -6.70 3.33
N LYS A 123 7.86 -6.35 4.09
CA LYS A 123 9.10 -5.82 3.53
C LYS A 123 9.81 -6.93 2.75
N ALA A 124 10.16 -6.67 1.49
CA ALA A 124 10.90 -7.62 0.67
C ALA A 124 12.30 -7.81 1.26
N THR A 125 12.71 -9.07 1.46
CA THR A 125 14.04 -9.47 1.96
C THR A 125 15.14 -9.27 0.92
#